data_AF-A0A0L0BP68-F1
#
_entry.id   AF-A0A0L0BP68-F1
#
_cell.length_a   1.000
_cell.length_b   1.000
_cell.length_c   1.000
_cell.angle_alpha   90.00
_cell.angle_beta   90.00
_cell.angle_gamma   90.00
#
_symmetry.space_group_name_H-M   'P 1'
#
loop_
_entity.id
_entity.type
_entity.pdbx_description
1 polymer ?
#
loop_
_entity_poly.entity_id
_entity_poly.type
_entity_poly.pdbx_seq_one_letter_code
_entity_poly.pdbx_strand_id
1 'polypeptide(L)'
;MFLFWNRPTASARQSALRCRERLDQEFIDKLDSLHDGALRTGLVSQEDLKEAYCKSRHIEQRPNRINMWYTFGIMAFVMLLTPIVYHVLTFILGIKCFLPNNNLVWEATRPISDCSYCRGVQGPLVLKNMTREEFAPYAYSSLPIVIKNAVSHWPAAKLLNLKLLKKIYDKHPGSLEEDCHFLHFHSDLKSIKDVFNMPEERANLSSGSTWYVGWSNCHLGVLDDLRKLYGRPHFLPADAEMSNMDYVFLGYELGAYMHMDHIHRLMWQAQLKGNKSWLLAPTPECDQVCNTFSFVAGPGDAGIPPTSAHVLRKLKQITLPKENAVYMTNRNPRNLEKLRIGYKPDGYHLEKPGRSFWHKLEVNISGRYVSAEVKHFENGPVISASTAEWAIKKQLFKTKDTAAFVNLARVLANRCQQSGITEMLCTIEAVPGGKLHKFLKTVEENGVVLKEAPRYIHPKPWDAERPEKPWEILEEDLKTPASK
;
A
#
# COMPACT_ATOMS: atom_id res chain seq x y z
N MET A 1 25.15 -50.51 14.51
CA MET A 1 25.94 -51.00 15.66
C MET A 1 25.20 -52.21 16.21
N PHE A 2 25.88 -53.36 16.21
CA PHE A 2 25.57 -54.68 16.80
C PHE A 2 24.19 -54.93 17.41
N LEU A 3 23.46 -55.96 16.93
CA LEU A 3 22.59 -56.86 17.73
C LEU A 3 21.80 -57.83 16.83
N PHE A 4 22.44 -58.75 16.09
CA PHE A 4 21.71 -59.89 15.49
C PHE A 4 22.63 -61.10 15.27
N TRP A 5 22.93 -61.83 16.35
CA TRP A 5 23.45 -63.18 16.26
C TRP A 5 22.70 -64.05 17.28
N ASN A 6 21.68 -64.78 16.80
CA ASN A 6 21.05 -65.86 17.55
C ASN A 6 21.45 -67.20 16.91
N ARG A 7 22.00 -68.10 17.73
CA ARG A 7 22.27 -69.51 17.38
C ARG A 7 21.04 -70.37 17.75
N PRO A 8 20.70 -71.44 17.02
CA PRO A 8 19.55 -72.30 17.34
C PRO A 8 19.95 -73.45 18.30
N THR A 9 19.14 -73.71 19.33
CA THR A 9 19.30 -74.83 20.27
C THR A 9 18.30 -75.98 20.00
N ALA A 10 18.67 -77.19 20.44
CA ALA A 10 18.14 -78.49 20.02
C ALA A 10 16.71 -78.86 20.48
N SER A 11 16.15 -79.91 19.83
CA SER A 11 14.77 -80.42 19.88
C SER A 11 14.08 -80.51 21.25
N ALA A 12 12.94 -79.81 21.39
CA ALA A 12 12.10 -79.68 22.58
C ALA A 12 11.68 -80.98 23.29
N ARG A 13 11.63 -82.12 22.58
CA ARG A 13 11.22 -83.41 23.15
C ARG A 13 12.16 -83.89 24.26
N GLN A 14 13.47 -83.62 24.13
CA GLN A 14 14.45 -84.01 25.15
C GLN A 14 14.43 -83.09 26.39
N SER A 15 13.96 -81.85 26.24
CA SER A 15 13.80 -80.92 27.36
C SER A 15 12.55 -81.25 28.18
N ALA A 16 11.46 -81.64 27.52
CA ALA A 16 10.22 -82.03 28.18
C ALA A 16 10.37 -83.33 29.01
N LEU A 17 11.05 -84.35 28.47
CA LEU A 17 11.30 -85.60 29.19
C LEU A 17 12.14 -85.39 30.47
N ARG A 18 13.19 -84.55 30.39
CA ARG A 18 14.02 -84.20 31.55
C ARG A 18 13.27 -83.39 32.62
N CYS A 19 12.29 -82.58 32.23
CA CYS A 19 11.44 -81.90 33.21
C CYS A 19 10.48 -82.87 33.90
N ARG A 20 9.93 -83.84 33.16
CA ARG A 20 8.99 -84.83 33.73
C ARG A 20 9.66 -85.77 34.74
N GLU A 21 10.90 -86.19 34.51
CA GLU A 21 11.67 -87.02 35.46
C GLU A 21 12.01 -86.32 36.79
N ARG A 22 11.92 -84.98 36.85
CA ARG A 22 12.26 -84.19 38.05
C ARG A 22 11.05 -83.81 38.90
N LEU A 23 9.83 -84.13 38.46
CA LEU A 23 8.60 -83.72 39.12
C LEU A 23 8.06 -84.86 39.97
N ASP A 24 7.65 -84.53 41.19
CA ASP A 24 7.11 -85.49 42.16
C ASP A 24 5.79 -86.07 41.65
N GLN A 25 5.54 -87.35 41.93
CA GLN A 25 4.49 -88.12 41.26
C GLN A 25 3.09 -87.59 41.61
N GLU A 26 2.89 -87.14 42.85
CA GLU A 26 1.64 -86.51 43.29
C GLU A 26 1.32 -85.22 42.52
N PHE A 27 2.35 -84.48 42.11
CA PHE A 27 2.18 -83.26 41.31
C PHE A 27 1.80 -83.61 39.87
N ILE A 28 2.42 -84.65 39.30
CA ILE A 28 2.08 -85.15 37.96
C ILE A 28 0.62 -85.62 37.94
N ASP A 29 0.17 -86.36 38.96
CA ASP A 29 -1.21 -86.85 39.03
C ASP A 29 -2.23 -85.71 39.17
N LYS A 30 -1.92 -84.64 39.92
CA LYS A 30 -2.77 -83.44 39.96
C LYS A 30 -2.79 -82.70 38.63
N LEU A 31 -1.66 -82.64 37.93
CA LEU A 31 -1.59 -81.99 36.62
C LEU A 31 -2.39 -82.77 35.56
N ASP A 32 -2.28 -84.09 35.57
CA ASP A 32 -3.05 -84.98 34.70
C ASP A 32 -4.55 -84.92 35.07
N SER A 33 -4.91 -84.85 36.35
CA SER A 33 -6.29 -84.60 36.79
C SER A 33 -6.84 -83.25 36.30
N LEU A 34 -6.00 -82.20 36.28
CA LEU A 34 -6.40 -80.87 35.82
C LEU A 34 -6.50 -80.82 34.29
N HIS A 35 -5.64 -81.56 33.59
CA HIS A 35 -5.69 -81.74 32.14
C HIS A 35 -6.95 -82.50 31.71
N ASP A 36 -7.25 -83.62 32.38
CA ASP A 36 -8.47 -84.39 32.15
C ASP A 36 -9.72 -83.60 32.56
N GLY A 37 -9.63 -82.80 33.62
CA GLY A 37 -10.68 -81.86 34.02
C GLY A 37 -10.95 -80.82 32.93
N ALA A 38 -9.91 -80.22 32.36
CA ALA A 38 -10.02 -79.25 31.28
C ALA A 38 -10.61 -79.87 30.01
N LEU A 39 -10.19 -81.08 29.62
CA LEU A 39 -10.76 -81.81 28.47
C LEU A 39 -12.24 -82.17 28.71
N ARG A 40 -12.64 -82.51 29.95
CA ARG A 40 -14.04 -82.80 30.30
C ARG A 40 -14.95 -81.58 30.27
N THR A 41 -14.41 -80.35 30.38
CA THR A 41 -15.24 -79.13 30.22
C THR A 41 -15.71 -78.89 28.78
N GLY A 42 -15.16 -79.62 27.80
CA GLY A 42 -15.53 -79.48 26.38
C GLY A 42 -15.15 -78.15 25.73
N LEU A 43 -14.52 -77.24 26.48
CA LEU A 43 -14.15 -75.89 26.04
C LEU A 43 -12.81 -75.85 25.27
N VAL A 44 -11.98 -76.89 25.39
CA VAL A 44 -10.68 -76.97 24.72
C VAL A 44 -10.52 -78.35 24.11
N SER A 45 -10.33 -78.42 22.79
CA SER A 45 -10.10 -79.68 22.10
C SER A 45 -8.62 -80.07 22.14
N GLN A 46 -8.33 -81.36 21.92
CA GLN A 46 -6.96 -81.84 21.86
C GLN A 46 -6.17 -81.26 20.66
N GLU A 47 -6.89 -80.78 19.65
CA GLU A 47 -6.33 -80.15 18.45
C GLU A 47 -5.88 -78.72 18.74
N ASP A 48 -6.66 -77.96 19.51
CA ASP A 48 -6.32 -76.58 19.91
C ASP A 48 -5.00 -76.54 20.71
N LEU A 49 -4.80 -77.51 21.61
CA LEU A 49 -3.57 -77.64 22.39
C LEU A 49 -2.35 -77.97 21.51
N LYS A 50 -2.53 -78.78 20.48
CA LYS A 50 -1.46 -79.09 19.50
C LYS A 50 -1.14 -77.88 18.64
N GLU A 51 -2.15 -77.12 18.21
CA GLU A 51 -1.93 -75.90 17.43
C GLU A 51 -1.19 -74.83 18.25
N ALA A 52 -1.59 -74.62 19.50
CA ALA A 52 -0.92 -73.66 20.38
C ALA A 52 0.57 -73.98 20.56
N TYR A 53 0.91 -75.27 20.71
CA TYR A 53 2.30 -75.72 20.78
C TYR A 53 3.06 -75.50 19.46
N CYS A 54 2.44 -75.75 18.31
CA CYS A 54 3.06 -75.50 17.00
C CYS A 54 3.31 -74.00 16.74
N LYS A 55 2.37 -73.12 17.14
CA LYS A 55 2.50 -71.66 16.97
C LYS A 55 3.65 -71.07 17.78
N SER A 56 3.87 -71.53 19.02
CA SER A 56 4.98 -71.01 19.84
C SER A 56 6.35 -71.31 19.21
N ARG A 57 6.51 -72.49 18.60
CA ARG A 57 7.75 -72.89 17.93
C ARG A 57 8.07 -72.07 16.67
N HIS A 58 7.07 -71.64 15.90
CA HIS A 58 7.29 -70.89 14.66
C HIS A 58 7.71 -69.43 14.88
N ILE A 59 7.36 -68.83 16.03
CA ILE A 59 7.69 -67.44 16.36
C ILE A 59 9.21 -67.24 16.58
N GLU A 60 9.92 -68.24 17.11
CA GLU A 60 11.38 -68.12 17.35
C GLU A 60 12.22 -68.15 16.07
N GLN A 61 11.69 -68.58 14.92
CA GLN A 61 12.48 -68.80 13.70
C GLN A 61 12.49 -67.66 12.67
N ARG A 62 11.73 -66.56 12.86
CA ARG A 62 11.72 -65.42 11.92
C ARG A 62 11.98 -64.06 12.59
N PRO A 63 13.23 -63.58 12.68
CA PRO A 63 13.49 -62.17 12.93
C PRO A 63 13.39 -61.37 11.62
N ASN A 64 12.56 -60.31 11.60
CA ASN A 64 12.35 -59.40 10.47
C ASN A 64 13.67 -58.73 10.02
N ARG A 65 14.34 -59.29 8.99
CA ARG A 65 15.43 -58.61 8.28
C ARG A 65 14.86 -57.66 7.23
N ILE A 66 14.54 -56.43 7.63
CA ILE A 66 14.41 -55.35 6.65
C ILE A 66 15.80 -55.18 6.01
N ASN A 67 15.87 -55.44 4.70
CA ASN A 67 17.12 -55.62 3.99
C ASN A 67 17.86 -54.26 3.88
N MET A 68 19.08 -54.21 4.44
CA MET A 68 19.92 -53.02 4.63
C MET A 68 20.13 -52.20 3.34
N TRP A 69 20.02 -52.83 2.18
CA TRP A 69 20.09 -52.17 0.89
C TRP A 69 18.89 -51.24 0.60
N TYR A 70 17.69 -51.59 1.09
CA TYR A 70 16.53 -50.70 0.96
C TYR A 70 16.67 -49.46 1.84
N THR A 71 17.18 -49.60 3.06
CA THR A 71 17.41 -48.45 3.94
C THR A 71 18.49 -47.53 3.38
N PHE A 72 19.54 -48.09 2.79
CA PHE A 72 20.59 -47.32 2.12
C PHE A 72 20.07 -46.61 0.86
N GLY A 73 19.26 -47.29 0.05
CA GLY A 73 18.62 -46.72 -1.14
C GLY A 73 17.68 -45.56 -0.81
N ILE A 74 16.85 -45.71 0.24
CA ILE A 74 15.95 -44.64 0.70
C ILE A 74 16.75 -43.44 1.21
N MET A 75 17.82 -43.66 1.98
CA MET A 75 18.69 -42.59 2.49
C MET A 75 19.37 -41.81 1.35
N ALA A 76 19.90 -42.51 0.34
CA ALA A 76 20.54 -41.87 -0.81
C ALA A 76 19.52 -41.06 -1.64
N PHE A 77 18.31 -41.60 -1.84
CA PHE A 77 17.22 -40.91 -2.51
C PHE A 77 16.82 -39.62 -1.80
N VAL A 78 16.66 -39.67 -0.47
CA VAL A 78 16.33 -38.48 0.34
C VAL A 78 17.44 -37.43 0.26
N MET A 79 18.73 -37.83 0.35
CA MET A 79 19.84 -36.87 0.26
C MET A 79 19.94 -36.16 -1.11
N LEU A 80 19.56 -36.82 -2.19
CA LEU A 80 19.60 -36.24 -3.54
C LEU A 80 18.36 -35.37 -3.85
N LEU A 81 17.17 -35.79 -3.42
CA LEU A 81 15.94 -35.07 -3.72
C LEU A 81 15.74 -33.83 -2.85
N THR A 82 16.17 -33.88 -1.59
CA THR A 82 15.98 -32.77 -0.64
C THR A 82 16.60 -31.45 -1.14
N PRO A 83 17.86 -31.38 -1.62
CA PRO A 83 18.42 -30.13 -2.13
C PRO A 83 17.73 -29.64 -3.41
N ILE A 84 17.29 -30.55 -4.29
CA ILE A 84 16.54 -30.19 -5.50
C ILE A 84 15.20 -29.55 -5.13
N VAL A 85 14.46 -30.20 -4.24
CA VAL A 85 13.17 -29.69 -3.74
C VAL A 85 13.36 -28.37 -3.01
N TYR A 86 14.42 -28.24 -2.19
CA TYR A 86 14.77 -27.01 -1.50
C TYR A 86 15.07 -25.87 -2.48
N HIS A 87 15.87 -26.10 -3.53
CA HIS A 87 16.17 -25.08 -4.54
C HIS A 87 14.95 -24.67 -5.36
N VAL A 88 14.09 -25.63 -5.74
CA VAL A 88 12.85 -25.32 -6.46
C VAL A 88 11.87 -24.55 -5.57
N LEU A 89 11.70 -24.95 -4.31
CA LEU A 89 10.85 -24.24 -3.36
C LEU A 89 11.38 -22.83 -3.09
N THR A 90 12.68 -22.67 -2.87
CA THR A 90 13.27 -21.34 -2.65
C THR A 90 13.23 -20.46 -3.88
N PHE A 91 13.32 -21.01 -5.10
CA PHE A 91 13.11 -20.27 -6.34
C PHE A 91 11.65 -19.81 -6.48
N ILE A 92 10.68 -20.70 -6.27
CA ILE A 92 9.25 -20.37 -6.35
C ILE A 92 8.85 -19.36 -5.27
N LEU A 93 9.31 -19.53 -4.03
CA LEU A 93 9.07 -18.61 -2.92
C LEU A 93 9.85 -17.28 -3.07
N GLY A 94 10.96 -17.29 -3.82
CA GLY A 94 11.78 -16.11 -4.11
C GLY A 94 11.27 -15.26 -5.27
N ILE A 95 10.43 -15.83 -6.14
CA ILE A 95 9.78 -15.08 -7.22
C ILE A 95 8.68 -14.19 -6.62
N LYS A 96 8.97 -12.88 -6.53
CA LYS A 96 8.01 -11.87 -6.05
C LYS A 96 6.75 -11.78 -6.92
N CYS A 97 6.88 -12.00 -8.23
CA CYS A 97 5.77 -11.97 -9.19
C CYS A 97 5.94 -13.10 -10.20
N PHE A 98 5.07 -14.13 -10.14
CA PHE A 98 5.08 -15.23 -11.11
C PHE A 98 4.74 -14.75 -12.53
N LEU A 99 3.92 -13.70 -12.62
CA LEU A 99 3.60 -12.99 -13.85
C LEU A 99 4.29 -11.62 -13.86
N PRO A 100 5.06 -11.28 -14.91
CA PRO A 100 5.62 -9.94 -15.05
C PRO A 100 4.49 -8.92 -15.22
N ASN A 101 4.60 -7.78 -14.55
CA ASN A 101 3.63 -6.68 -14.66
C ASN A 101 3.86 -5.90 -15.98
N ASN A 102 3.57 -6.54 -17.11
CA ASN A 102 3.74 -5.99 -18.46
C ASN A 102 2.39 -5.50 -19.04
N ASN A 103 2.43 -4.80 -20.17
CA ASN A 103 1.22 -4.24 -20.80
C ASN A 103 0.14 -5.31 -21.08
N LEU A 104 0.55 -6.54 -21.40
CA LEU A 104 -0.39 -7.63 -21.66
C LEU A 104 -1.17 -8.02 -20.40
N VAL A 105 -0.48 -8.18 -19.26
CA VAL A 105 -1.12 -8.48 -17.98
C VAL A 105 -1.99 -7.32 -17.51
N TRP A 106 -1.55 -6.07 -17.72
CA TRP A 106 -2.35 -4.88 -17.42
C TRP A 106 -3.65 -4.83 -18.21
N GLU A 107 -3.62 -5.05 -19.53
CA GLU A 107 -4.83 -5.06 -20.34
C GLU A 107 -5.73 -6.27 -20.03
N ALA A 108 -5.16 -7.45 -19.77
CA ALA A 108 -5.93 -8.65 -19.44
C ALA A 108 -6.62 -8.57 -18.06
N THR A 109 -6.04 -7.82 -17.12
CA THR A 109 -6.59 -7.64 -15.76
C THR A 109 -7.39 -6.35 -15.61
N ARG A 110 -7.48 -5.55 -16.67
CA ARG A 110 -8.23 -4.29 -16.67
C ARG A 110 -9.73 -4.57 -16.45
N PRO A 111 -10.44 -3.74 -15.68
CA PRO A 111 -11.89 -3.83 -15.63
C PRO A 111 -12.52 -3.59 -17.00
N ILE A 112 -13.65 -4.25 -17.24
CA ILE A 112 -14.49 -4.05 -18.44
C ILE A 112 -14.96 -2.60 -18.45
N SER A 113 -14.81 -1.93 -19.59
CA SER A 113 -15.20 -0.53 -19.76
C SER A 113 -16.71 -0.39 -19.93
N ASP A 114 -17.30 0.61 -19.28
CA ASP A 114 -18.69 1.00 -19.52
C ASP A 114 -18.78 1.90 -20.76
N CYS A 115 -19.43 1.45 -21.82
CA CYS A 115 -19.51 2.17 -23.09
C CYS A 115 -20.41 3.43 -23.05
N SER A 116 -21.00 3.77 -21.91
CA SER A 116 -21.83 4.97 -21.75
C SER A 116 -21.09 6.27 -22.08
N TYR A 117 -19.76 6.32 -21.93
CA TYR A 117 -18.97 7.54 -22.14
C TYR A 117 -18.87 8.00 -23.59
N CYS A 118 -19.06 7.08 -24.55
CA CYS A 118 -18.89 7.34 -25.99
C CYS A 118 -20.18 7.16 -26.81
N ARG A 119 -21.30 6.82 -26.16
CA ARG A 119 -22.60 6.68 -26.82
C ARG A 119 -23.04 8.00 -27.46
N GLY A 120 -23.21 8.00 -28.77
CA GLY A 120 -23.64 9.19 -29.53
C GLY A 120 -22.55 10.24 -29.74
N VAL A 121 -21.29 9.96 -29.36
CA VAL A 121 -20.16 10.86 -29.59
C VAL A 121 -19.57 10.59 -30.97
N GLN A 122 -19.67 11.57 -31.86
CA GLN A 122 -19.17 11.45 -33.25
C GLN A 122 -17.85 12.22 -33.47
N GLY A 123 -17.44 13.04 -32.51
CA GLY A 123 -16.26 13.89 -32.62
C GLY A 123 -15.95 14.62 -31.33
N PRO A 124 -14.82 15.36 -31.28
CA PRO A 124 -14.48 16.16 -30.12
C PRO A 124 -15.41 17.36 -29.97
N LEU A 125 -15.64 17.77 -28.72
CA LEU A 125 -16.28 19.04 -28.42
C LEU A 125 -15.26 20.17 -28.66
N VAL A 126 -15.49 20.96 -29.71
CA VAL A 126 -14.64 22.10 -30.04
C VAL A 126 -15.18 23.35 -29.37
N LEU A 127 -14.38 23.90 -28.45
CA LEU A 127 -14.72 25.09 -27.66
C LEU A 127 -13.86 26.28 -28.09
N LYS A 128 -14.41 27.48 -27.96
CA LYS A 128 -13.64 28.73 -28.10
C LYS A 128 -12.85 29.01 -26.82
N ASN A 129 -11.88 29.92 -26.91
CA ASN A 129 -11.18 30.41 -25.73
C ASN A 129 -12.18 30.97 -24.71
N MET A 130 -12.16 30.45 -23.48
CA MET A 130 -13.15 30.71 -22.44
C MET A 130 -12.52 30.86 -21.06
N THR A 131 -13.30 31.39 -20.13
CA THR A 131 -12.93 31.55 -18.72
C THR A 131 -13.05 30.23 -17.96
N ARG A 132 -12.54 30.22 -16.73
CA ARG A 132 -12.61 29.05 -15.83
C ARG A 132 -14.05 28.67 -15.52
N GLU A 133 -14.89 29.67 -15.26
CA GLU A 133 -16.28 29.51 -14.85
C GLU A 133 -17.12 28.91 -15.99
N GLU A 134 -16.86 29.34 -17.22
CA GLU A 134 -17.49 28.79 -18.44
C GLU A 134 -17.03 27.37 -18.74
N PHE A 135 -15.77 27.03 -18.45
CA PHE A 135 -15.22 25.71 -18.70
C PHE A 135 -15.57 24.67 -17.61
N ALA A 136 -15.87 25.12 -16.39
CA ALA A 136 -16.11 24.24 -15.24
C ALA A 136 -17.14 23.10 -15.49
N PRO A 137 -18.26 23.30 -16.21
CA PRO A 137 -19.21 22.23 -16.53
C PRO A 137 -18.62 21.13 -17.43
N TYR A 138 -17.64 21.47 -18.26
CA TYR A 138 -17.03 20.57 -19.24
C TYR A 138 -15.79 19.85 -18.72
N ALA A 139 -15.10 20.45 -17.74
CA ALA A 139 -13.79 20.01 -17.27
C ALA A 139 -13.70 18.54 -16.86
N TYR A 140 -14.79 17.96 -16.36
CA TYR A 140 -14.86 16.57 -15.91
C TYR A 140 -15.84 15.73 -16.72
N SER A 141 -16.15 16.18 -17.93
CA SER A 141 -16.92 15.40 -18.90
C SER A 141 -16.03 14.36 -19.59
N SER A 142 -16.58 13.20 -19.92
CA SER A 142 -15.86 12.15 -20.65
C SER A 142 -15.67 12.45 -22.14
N LEU A 143 -16.08 13.64 -22.58
CA LEU A 143 -15.96 14.04 -23.96
C LEU A 143 -14.52 14.47 -24.24
N PRO A 144 -13.94 14.08 -25.38
CA PRO A 144 -12.71 14.68 -25.84
C PRO A 144 -12.98 16.13 -26.20
N ILE A 145 -12.21 17.06 -25.63
CA ILE A 145 -12.42 18.50 -25.79
C ILE A 145 -11.20 19.13 -26.46
N VAL A 146 -11.43 20.05 -27.38
CA VAL A 146 -10.39 20.90 -27.96
C VAL A 146 -10.78 22.36 -27.77
N ILE A 147 -9.98 23.11 -27.04
CA ILE A 147 -10.19 24.53 -26.78
C ILE A 147 -9.27 25.32 -27.72
N LYS A 148 -9.89 26.05 -28.66
CA LYS A 148 -9.16 26.77 -29.70
C LYS A 148 -8.43 27.99 -29.15
N ASN A 149 -7.18 28.16 -29.56
CA ASN A 149 -6.31 29.30 -29.21
C ASN A 149 -6.13 29.57 -27.70
N ALA A 150 -6.40 28.60 -26.83
CA ALA A 150 -6.36 28.79 -25.38
C ALA A 150 -4.97 29.17 -24.85
N VAL A 151 -3.91 28.62 -25.43
CA VAL A 151 -2.52 28.79 -24.97
C VAL A 151 -1.69 29.66 -25.91
N SER A 152 -2.34 30.30 -26.88
CA SER A 152 -1.70 31.16 -27.89
C SER A 152 -0.92 32.35 -27.30
N HIS A 153 -1.31 32.81 -26.11
CA HIS A 153 -0.68 33.92 -25.40
C HIS A 153 0.64 33.54 -24.69
N TRP A 154 0.98 32.25 -24.59
CA TRP A 154 2.18 31.82 -23.90
C TRP A 154 3.46 32.21 -24.66
N PRO A 155 4.50 32.71 -23.97
CA PRO A 155 5.82 32.92 -24.57
C PRO A 155 6.37 31.66 -25.25
N ALA A 156 6.07 30.48 -24.71
CA ALA A 156 6.47 29.19 -25.26
C ALA A 156 6.05 28.99 -26.73
N ALA A 157 4.88 29.49 -27.15
CA ALA A 157 4.41 29.33 -28.52
C ALA A 157 5.39 29.93 -29.56
N LYS A 158 6.07 31.02 -29.19
CA LYS A 158 7.06 31.69 -30.06
C LYS A 158 8.48 31.20 -29.76
N LEU A 159 8.86 31.23 -28.49
CA LEU A 159 10.25 31.08 -28.05
C LEU A 159 10.72 29.62 -27.98
N LEU A 160 9.82 28.67 -27.69
CA LEU A 160 10.23 27.29 -27.45
C LEU A 160 10.68 26.64 -28.76
N ASN A 161 11.91 26.16 -28.79
CA ASN A 161 12.52 25.40 -29.88
C ASN A 161 13.59 24.47 -29.32
N LEU A 162 14.10 23.55 -30.15
CA LEU A 162 15.08 22.55 -29.73
C LEU A 162 16.38 23.18 -29.19
N LYS A 163 16.83 24.29 -29.77
CA LYS A 163 18.04 25.01 -29.34
C LYS A 163 17.88 25.62 -27.93
N LEU A 164 16.72 26.20 -27.64
CA LEU A 164 16.40 26.75 -26.33
C LEU A 164 16.28 25.63 -25.29
N LEU A 165 15.62 24.52 -25.62
CA LEU A 165 15.53 23.35 -24.75
C LEU A 165 16.93 22.86 -24.38
N LYS A 166 17.81 22.65 -25.37
CA LYS A 166 19.20 22.25 -25.14
C LYS A 166 19.91 23.23 -24.19
N LYS A 167 19.81 24.53 -24.43
CA LYS A 167 20.40 25.56 -23.56
C LYS A 167 19.90 25.51 -22.11
N ILE A 168 18.61 25.21 -21.90
CA ILE A 168 18.02 25.09 -20.55
C ILE A 168 18.58 23.86 -19.85
N TYR A 169 18.64 22.70 -20.53
CA TYR A 169 19.18 21.49 -19.94
C TYR A 169 20.69 21.60 -19.66
N ASP A 170 21.47 22.16 -20.58
CA ASP A 170 22.92 22.37 -20.40
C ASP A 170 23.26 23.31 -19.23
N LYS A 171 22.35 24.22 -18.86
CA LYS A 171 22.51 25.12 -17.71
C LYS A 171 22.47 24.38 -16.37
N HIS A 172 21.80 23.24 -16.31
CA HIS A 172 21.54 22.50 -15.07
C HIS A 172 22.28 21.15 -15.07
N PRO A 173 23.40 21.00 -14.33
CA PRO A 173 24.17 19.76 -14.29
C PRO A 173 23.33 18.62 -13.68
N GLY A 174 23.47 17.40 -14.21
CA GLY A 174 22.70 16.24 -13.78
C GLY A 174 21.30 16.11 -14.41
N SER A 175 20.80 17.15 -15.07
CA SER A 175 19.46 17.13 -15.69
C SER A 175 19.29 16.12 -16.84
N LEU A 176 20.39 15.68 -17.45
CA LEU A 176 20.42 14.65 -18.51
C LEU A 176 20.66 13.23 -17.97
N GLU A 177 21.07 13.11 -16.70
CA GLU A 177 21.46 11.86 -16.05
C GLU A 177 20.42 11.37 -15.04
N GLU A 178 19.41 12.20 -14.72
CA GLU A 178 18.26 11.77 -13.92
C GLU A 178 17.47 10.65 -14.61
N ASP A 179 17.07 9.65 -13.83
CA ASP A 179 16.19 8.54 -14.25
C ASP A 179 14.74 9.03 -14.46
N CYS A 180 14.56 9.89 -15.46
CA CYS A 180 13.27 10.36 -15.94
C CYS A 180 12.73 9.45 -17.03
N HIS A 181 11.40 9.46 -17.19
CA HIS A 181 10.75 8.65 -18.21
C HIS A 181 11.01 9.22 -19.61
N PHE A 182 11.74 8.47 -20.43
CA PHE A 182 11.98 8.76 -21.84
C PHE A 182 11.13 7.85 -22.74
N LEU A 183 10.36 8.48 -23.62
CA LEU A 183 9.44 7.84 -24.55
C LEU A 183 10.02 7.93 -25.97
N HIS A 184 10.70 6.87 -26.40
CA HIS A 184 11.31 6.81 -27.74
C HIS A 184 10.28 6.56 -28.86
N PHE A 185 9.10 6.03 -28.54
CA PHE A 185 8.08 5.61 -29.49
C PHE A 185 8.67 4.78 -30.66
N HIS A 186 8.53 5.25 -31.90
CA HIS A 186 9.07 4.63 -33.12
C HIS A 186 10.49 5.09 -33.50
N SER A 187 11.10 5.99 -32.72
CA SER A 187 12.43 6.51 -33.03
C SER A 187 13.56 5.59 -32.52
N ASP A 188 14.71 5.70 -33.16
CA ASP A 188 16.00 5.09 -32.79
C ASP A 188 16.72 5.80 -31.63
N LEU A 189 16.18 6.95 -31.17
CA LEU A 189 16.73 7.75 -30.09
C LEU A 189 16.39 7.09 -28.75
N LYS A 190 17.37 6.97 -27.85
CA LYS A 190 17.19 6.27 -26.56
C LYS A 190 17.22 7.18 -25.34
N SER A 191 17.76 8.39 -25.50
CA SER A 191 17.95 9.34 -24.41
C SER A 191 17.76 10.79 -24.85
N ILE A 192 17.52 11.68 -23.88
CA ILE A 192 17.46 13.14 -24.09
C ILE A 192 18.79 13.63 -24.70
N LYS A 193 19.91 13.03 -24.29
CA LYS A 193 21.24 13.34 -24.82
C LYS A 193 21.33 13.05 -26.32
N ASP A 194 20.73 11.97 -26.80
CA ASP A 194 20.69 11.65 -28.24
C ASP A 194 19.87 12.68 -29.01
N VAL A 195 18.76 13.15 -28.43
CA VAL A 195 17.91 14.19 -29.03
C VAL A 195 18.69 15.51 -29.19
N PHE A 196 19.44 15.93 -28.17
CA PHE A 196 20.22 17.18 -28.22
C PHE A 196 21.52 17.08 -29.03
N ASN A 197 22.00 15.87 -29.30
CA ASN A 197 23.16 15.62 -30.16
C ASN A 197 22.77 15.27 -31.61
N MET A 198 21.47 15.25 -31.92
CA MET A 198 20.98 15.00 -33.27
C MET A 198 21.51 16.07 -34.26
N PRO A 199 21.92 15.67 -35.48
CA PRO A 199 22.29 16.62 -36.53
C PRO A 199 21.16 17.61 -36.84
N GLU A 200 21.50 18.89 -37.08
CA GLU A 200 20.49 19.93 -37.36
C GLU A 200 19.63 19.60 -38.59
N GLU A 201 20.20 18.93 -39.60
CA GLU A 201 19.49 18.50 -40.80
C GLU A 201 18.36 17.51 -40.48
N ARG A 202 18.59 16.60 -39.54
CA ARG A 202 17.57 15.63 -39.07
C ARG A 202 16.57 16.29 -38.13
N ALA A 203 17.03 17.21 -37.28
CA ALA A 203 16.15 17.96 -36.38
C ALA A 203 15.17 18.88 -37.14
N ASN A 204 15.48 19.28 -38.37
CA ASN A 204 14.62 20.08 -39.23
C ASN A 204 13.89 19.25 -40.31
N LEU A 205 14.09 17.93 -40.34
CA LEU A 205 13.61 17.02 -41.38
C LEU A 205 14.04 17.44 -42.81
N SER A 206 15.20 18.06 -42.95
CA SER A 206 15.79 18.38 -44.25
C SER A 206 16.47 17.15 -44.88
N SER A 207 17.03 16.28 -44.04
CA SER A 207 17.73 15.05 -44.42
C SER A 207 17.62 14.03 -43.29
N GLY A 208 17.48 12.75 -43.61
CA GLY A 208 17.39 11.65 -42.63
C GLY A 208 15.96 11.15 -42.38
N SER A 209 15.79 10.33 -41.34
CA SER A 209 14.52 9.69 -40.99
C SER A 209 13.67 10.52 -40.02
N THR A 210 12.35 10.37 -40.17
CA THR A 210 11.35 10.90 -39.24
C THR A 210 11.59 10.41 -37.82
N TRP A 211 11.28 11.23 -36.83
CA TRP A 211 11.47 10.90 -35.42
C TRP A 211 10.39 11.59 -34.59
N TYR A 212 9.99 10.95 -33.50
CA TYR A 212 9.09 11.53 -32.51
C TYR A 212 9.40 10.96 -31.15
N VAL A 213 9.61 11.84 -30.18
CA VAL A 213 9.98 11.48 -28.81
C VAL A 213 9.19 12.30 -27.82
N GLY A 214 9.07 11.78 -26.61
CA GLY A 214 8.63 12.55 -25.46
C GLY A 214 9.47 12.23 -24.24
N TRP A 215 9.50 13.13 -23.27
CA TRP A 215 10.09 12.82 -21.98
C TRP A 215 9.44 13.64 -20.86
N SER A 216 9.49 13.10 -19.65
CA SER A 216 9.12 13.82 -18.43
C SER A 216 10.30 14.65 -17.94
N ASN A 217 10.03 15.89 -17.52
CA ASN A 217 11.01 16.71 -16.82
C ASN A 217 10.87 16.55 -15.31
N CYS A 218 11.86 15.92 -14.66
CA CYS A 218 11.89 15.72 -13.21
C CYS A 218 12.83 16.70 -12.49
N HIS A 219 13.78 17.33 -13.20
CA HIS A 219 14.75 18.23 -12.61
C HIS A 219 14.11 19.58 -12.28
N LEU A 220 14.04 19.92 -10.99
CA LEU A 220 13.36 21.13 -10.50
C LEU A 220 13.90 22.43 -11.12
N GLY A 221 15.21 22.52 -11.37
CA GLY A 221 15.84 23.69 -11.99
C GLY A 221 15.44 23.89 -13.45
N VAL A 222 15.30 22.80 -14.21
CA VAL A 222 14.85 22.84 -15.61
C VAL A 222 13.37 23.21 -15.63
N LEU A 223 12.59 22.61 -14.72
CA LEU A 223 11.16 22.87 -14.58
C LEU A 223 10.88 24.35 -14.26
N ASP A 224 11.64 24.97 -13.36
CA ASP A 224 11.51 26.39 -13.04
C ASP A 224 11.76 27.29 -14.26
N ASP A 225 12.78 26.97 -15.07
CA ASP A 225 13.09 27.72 -16.28
C ASP A 225 12.03 27.52 -17.38
N LEU A 226 11.49 26.30 -17.54
CA LEU A 226 10.41 26.02 -18.50
C LEU A 226 9.09 26.67 -18.10
N ARG A 227 8.76 26.71 -16.80
CA ARG A 227 7.52 27.33 -16.28
C ARG A 227 7.48 28.85 -16.38
N LYS A 228 8.60 29.48 -16.74
CA LYS A 228 8.62 30.90 -17.16
C LYS A 228 8.05 31.09 -18.58
N LEU A 229 8.06 30.04 -19.40
CA LEU A 229 7.60 30.08 -20.79
C LEU A 229 6.13 29.67 -20.95
N TYR A 230 5.64 28.79 -20.09
CA TYR A 230 4.24 28.34 -20.05
C TYR A 230 3.77 28.16 -18.60
N GLY A 231 2.48 28.33 -18.36
CA GLY A 231 1.90 28.22 -17.03
C GLY A 231 0.71 27.29 -16.98
N ARG A 232 -0.07 27.39 -15.90
CA ARG A 232 -1.39 26.75 -15.82
C ARG A 232 -2.32 27.39 -16.85
N PRO A 233 -2.97 26.63 -17.74
CA PRO A 233 -3.98 27.19 -18.62
C PRO A 233 -5.10 27.87 -17.84
N HIS A 234 -5.51 29.07 -18.27
CA HIS A 234 -6.43 29.94 -17.53
C HIS A 234 -7.83 29.34 -17.38
N PHE A 235 -8.27 28.53 -18.36
CA PHE A 235 -9.57 27.87 -18.36
C PHE A 235 -9.67 26.70 -17.35
N LEU A 236 -8.56 26.19 -16.82
CA LEU A 236 -8.61 25.03 -15.91
C LEU A 236 -9.29 25.40 -14.58
N PRO A 237 -10.19 24.55 -14.05
CA PRO A 237 -10.83 24.72 -12.73
C PRO A 237 -9.81 24.84 -11.61
N ALA A 238 -10.13 25.52 -10.51
CA ALA A 238 -9.21 25.76 -9.40
C ALA A 238 -8.72 24.46 -8.73
N ASP A 239 -9.57 23.42 -8.69
CA ASP A 239 -9.29 22.07 -8.19
C ASP A 239 -8.48 21.19 -9.17
N ALA A 240 -8.20 21.65 -10.38
CA ALA A 240 -7.27 20.97 -11.28
C ALA A 240 -5.83 21.07 -10.75
N GLU A 241 -5.31 19.96 -10.23
CA GLU A 241 -3.94 19.85 -9.77
C GLU A 241 -2.95 19.96 -10.94
N MET A 242 -1.87 20.72 -10.75
CA MET A 242 -0.72 20.66 -11.67
C MET A 242 0.31 19.69 -11.11
N SER A 243 0.73 18.73 -11.93
CA SER A 243 1.86 17.84 -11.63
C SER A 243 3.12 18.66 -11.34
N ASN A 244 4.04 18.12 -10.55
CA ASN A 244 5.41 18.61 -10.41
C ASN A 244 6.35 18.08 -11.51
N MET A 245 5.80 17.40 -12.51
CA MET A 245 6.48 16.89 -13.68
C MET A 245 5.69 17.25 -14.94
N ASP A 246 6.35 17.90 -15.89
CA ASP A 246 5.76 18.27 -17.17
C ASP A 246 6.34 17.37 -18.28
N TYR A 247 5.53 17.02 -19.28
CA TYR A 247 5.98 16.22 -20.42
C TYR A 247 6.18 17.11 -21.65
N VAL A 248 7.30 16.91 -22.33
CA VAL A 248 7.61 17.58 -23.60
C VAL A 248 7.57 16.56 -24.71
N PHE A 249 6.83 16.84 -25.78
CA PHE A 249 6.74 16.00 -26.98
C PHE A 249 7.17 16.79 -28.21
N LEU A 250 8.05 16.20 -29.02
CA LEU A 250 8.59 16.82 -30.24
C LEU A 250 8.92 15.76 -31.27
N GLY A 251 8.78 16.14 -32.54
CA GLY A 251 9.12 15.31 -33.67
C GLY A 251 8.37 15.70 -34.93
N TYR A 252 8.55 14.89 -35.96
CA TYR A 252 7.91 15.04 -37.27
C TYR A 252 7.31 13.70 -37.72
N GLU A 253 6.12 13.78 -38.31
CA GLU A 253 5.35 12.73 -38.99
C GLU A 253 4.97 11.48 -38.18
N LEU A 254 5.77 11.09 -37.19
CA LEU A 254 5.49 10.02 -36.26
C LEU A 254 4.70 10.52 -35.04
N GLY A 255 4.12 9.58 -34.30
CA GLY A 255 3.36 9.84 -33.09
C GLY A 255 3.51 8.73 -32.06
N ALA A 256 2.71 8.82 -31.01
CA ALA A 256 2.60 7.76 -30.02
C ALA A 256 1.82 6.56 -30.58
N TYR A 257 2.14 5.36 -30.10
CA TYR A 257 1.35 4.16 -30.35
C TYR A 257 -0.10 4.33 -29.86
N MET A 258 -1.03 3.52 -30.34
CA MET A 258 -2.35 3.42 -29.70
C MET A 258 -2.17 2.90 -28.28
N HIS A 259 -2.57 3.68 -27.28
CA HIS A 259 -2.46 3.33 -25.86
C HIS A 259 -3.58 3.99 -25.07
N MET A 260 -3.76 3.54 -23.84
CA MET A 260 -4.67 4.14 -22.89
C MET A 260 -3.91 4.69 -21.68
N ASP A 261 -4.13 5.96 -21.37
CA ASP A 261 -3.49 6.62 -20.23
C ASP A 261 -4.29 6.39 -18.94
N HIS A 262 -3.67 5.72 -17.97
CA HIS A 262 -4.24 5.50 -16.64
C HIS A 262 -3.90 6.64 -15.67
N ILE A 263 -4.30 7.87 -16.01
CA ILE A 263 -4.03 9.06 -15.19
C ILE A 263 -5.32 9.49 -14.49
N HIS A 264 -5.32 9.42 -13.16
CA HIS A 264 -6.49 9.72 -12.30
C HIS A 264 -6.76 11.22 -12.10
N ARG A 265 -6.01 12.09 -12.79
CA ARG A 265 -6.06 13.56 -12.68
C ARG A 265 -6.47 14.16 -14.02
N LEU A 266 -6.96 15.41 -14.00
CA LEU A 266 -7.27 16.14 -15.22
C LEU A 266 -6.00 16.29 -16.07
N MET A 267 -5.99 15.68 -17.26
CA MET A 267 -4.90 15.76 -18.21
C MET A 267 -5.26 16.77 -19.29
N TRP A 268 -4.28 17.52 -19.75
CA TRP A 268 -4.41 18.38 -20.91
C TRP A 268 -3.09 18.38 -21.68
N GLN A 269 -3.17 18.66 -22.98
CA GLN A 269 -2.00 18.81 -23.85
C GLN A 269 -2.14 20.12 -24.63
N ALA A 270 -1.09 20.94 -24.57
CA ALA A 270 -1.00 22.18 -25.34
C ALA A 270 -0.21 21.96 -26.63
N GLN A 271 -0.82 22.26 -27.78
CA GLN A 271 -0.13 22.21 -29.05
C GLN A 271 0.51 23.57 -29.32
N LEU A 272 1.84 23.67 -29.20
CA LEU A 272 2.54 24.95 -29.33
C LEU A 272 2.92 25.28 -30.79
N LYS A 273 3.42 24.29 -31.53
CA LYS A 273 3.89 24.44 -32.92
C LYS A 273 3.46 23.25 -33.75
N GLY A 274 3.19 23.47 -35.04
CA GLY A 274 2.70 22.45 -35.95
C GLY A 274 1.31 21.93 -35.59
N ASN A 275 0.85 20.95 -36.36
CA ASN A 275 -0.46 20.32 -36.19
C ASN A 275 -0.29 18.90 -35.65
N LYS A 276 -1.13 18.51 -34.71
CA LYS A 276 -1.17 17.13 -34.18
C LYS A 276 -2.53 16.51 -34.49
N SER A 277 -2.51 15.42 -35.26
CA SER A 277 -3.68 14.58 -35.48
C SER A 277 -3.85 13.59 -34.33
N TRP A 278 -5.06 13.53 -33.80
CA TRP A 278 -5.49 12.57 -32.79
C TRP A 278 -6.41 11.55 -33.43
N LEU A 279 -6.14 10.28 -33.19
CA LEU A 279 -7.05 9.18 -33.52
C LEU A 279 -7.54 8.60 -32.20
N LEU A 280 -8.85 8.67 -31.96
CA LEU A 280 -9.48 8.08 -30.79
C LEU A 280 -10.27 6.86 -31.25
N ALA A 281 -9.90 5.70 -30.71
CA ALA A 281 -10.63 4.46 -30.84
C ALA A 281 -11.23 4.08 -29.48
N PRO A 282 -12.45 3.54 -29.44
CA PRO A 282 -13.00 2.96 -28.22
C PRO A 282 -12.23 1.70 -27.83
N THR A 283 -12.50 1.21 -26.62
CA THR A 283 -11.96 -0.07 -26.19
C THR A 283 -12.69 -1.22 -26.91
N PRO A 284 -12.05 -2.38 -27.15
CA PRO A 284 -12.61 -3.43 -28.01
C PRO A 284 -14.02 -3.91 -27.61
N GLU A 285 -14.34 -3.84 -26.31
CA GLU A 285 -15.65 -4.24 -25.78
C GLU A 285 -16.77 -3.26 -26.18
N CYS A 286 -16.40 -2.03 -26.57
CA CYS A 286 -17.30 -0.93 -26.95
C CYS A 286 -17.33 -0.64 -28.45
N ASP A 287 -16.61 -1.41 -29.28
CA ASP A 287 -16.54 -1.24 -30.74
C ASP A 287 -17.91 -1.25 -31.43
N GLN A 288 -18.90 -1.96 -30.86
CA GLN A 288 -20.26 -2.02 -31.42
C GLN A 288 -21.12 -0.80 -31.09
N VAL A 289 -20.76 -0.05 -30.04
CA VAL A 289 -21.55 1.09 -29.52
C VAL A 289 -20.93 2.43 -29.91
N CYS A 290 -19.60 2.46 -30.00
CA CYS A 290 -18.83 3.67 -30.12
C CYS A 290 -18.05 3.69 -31.43
N ASN A 291 -17.86 4.88 -31.98
CA ASN A 291 -17.20 5.06 -33.27
C ASN A 291 -15.77 5.57 -33.08
N THR A 292 -14.86 5.09 -33.91
CA THR A 292 -13.53 5.66 -34.07
C THR A 292 -13.63 6.97 -34.84
N PHE A 293 -12.98 8.02 -34.36
CA PHE A 293 -12.90 9.30 -35.06
C PHE A 293 -11.53 9.95 -34.86
N SER A 294 -11.24 10.93 -35.73
CA SER A 294 -10.01 11.69 -35.66
C SER A 294 -10.27 13.19 -35.63
N PHE A 295 -9.34 13.94 -35.04
CA PHE A 295 -9.38 15.40 -35.03
C PHE A 295 -7.97 15.98 -35.00
N VAL A 296 -7.86 17.27 -35.32
CA VAL A 296 -6.57 17.97 -35.38
C VAL A 296 -6.53 19.10 -34.34
N ALA A 297 -5.48 19.09 -33.53
CA ALA A 297 -5.10 20.21 -32.68
C ALA A 297 -4.06 21.07 -33.43
N GLY A 298 -4.36 22.35 -33.61
CA GLY A 298 -3.47 23.31 -34.25
C GLY A 298 -2.65 24.11 -33.24
N PRO A 299 -1.70 24.95 -33.70
CA PRO A 299 -0.91 25.82 -32.84
C PRO A 299 -1.79 26.73 -31.97
N GLY A 300 -1.56 26.73 -30.66
CA GLY A 300 -2.33 27.50 -29.68
C GLY A 300 -3.53 26.76 -29.09
N ASP A 301 -3.89 25.59 -29.61
CA ASP A 301 -5.00 24.78 -29.08
C ASP A 301 -4.59 24.01 -27.82
N ALA A 302 -5.54 23.82 -26.91
CA ALA A 302 -5.41 22.92 -25.77
C ALA A 302 -6.41 21.76 -25.90
N GLY A 303 -5.91 20.52 -25.91
CA GLY A 303 -6.71 19.31 -25.96
C GLY A 303 -6.84 18.66 -24.58
N ILE A 304 -8.01 18.11 -24.27
CA ILE A 304 -8.27 17.34 -23.06
C ILE A 304 -8.72 15.93 -23.49
N PRO A 305 -7.91 14.90 -23.21
CA PRO A 305 -8.25 13.52 -23.56
C PRO A 305 -9.30 12.92 -22.59
N PRO A 306 -10.11 11.97 -23.08
CA PRO A 306 -11.31 11.47 -22.39
C PRO A 306 -11.02 10.67 -21.11
N THR A 307 -9.84 10.07 -20.99
CA THR A 307 -9.44 9.21 -19.84
C THR A 307 -9.37 9.95 -18.52
N SER A 308 -9.01 11.24 -18.54
CA SER A 308 -8.81 12.05 -17.34
C SER A 308 -10.10 12.37 -16.56
N ALA A 309 -11.25 12.30 -17.23
CA ALA A 309 -12.53 12.66 -16.66
C ALA A 309 -13.32 11.49 -16.07
N HIS A 310 -13.14 10.25 -16.57
CA HIS A 310 -13.94 9.11 -16.10
C HIS A 310 -13.60 8.75 -14.64
N VAL A 311 -12.32 8.68 -14.28
CA VAL A 311 -11.90 8.38 -12.91
C VAL A 311 -12.32 9.50 -11.97
N LEU A 312 -12.07 10.76 -12.33
CA LEU A 312 -12.43 11.88 -11.46
C LEU A 312 -13.95 12.05 -11.36
N ARG A 313 -14.72 11.77 -12.43
CA ARG A 313 -16.19 11.70 -12.38
C ARG A 313 -16.64 10.58 -11.47
N LYS A 314 -16.04 9.39 -11.53
CA LYS A 314 -16.40 8.27 -10.65
C LYS A 314 -16.03 8.59 -9.20
N LEU A 315 -14.86 9.20 -8.96
CA LEU A 315 -14.47 9.71 -7.65
C LEU A 315 -15.43 10.80 -7.16
N LYS A 316 -15.80 11.78 -8.01
CA LYS A 316 -16.79 12.81 -7.71
C LYS A 316 -18.18 12.22 -7.48
N GLN A 317 -18.60 11.21 -8.23
CA GLN A 317 -19.87 10.50 -8.02
C GLN A 317 -19.88 9.68 -6.72
N ILE A 318 -18.75 9.05 -6.37
CA ILE A 318 -18.60 8.31 -5.11
C ILE A 318 -18.50 9.26 -3.91
N THR A 319 -17.86 10.43 -4.09
CA THR A 319 -17.75 11.46 -3.05
C THR A 319 -18.97 12.38 -3.00
N LEU A 320 -19.81 12.40 -4.03
CA LEU A 320 -21.08 13.09 -4.02
C LEU A 320 -22.02 12.34 -3.06
N PRO A 321 -22.52 13.03 -2.03
CA PRO A 321 -23.52 12.48 -1.14
C PRO A 321 -24.76 12.06 -1.94
N LYS A 322 -25.42 10.98 -1.51
CA LYS A 322 -26.72 10.58 -2.07
C LYS A 322 -27.72 11.74 -1.90
N GLU A 323 -28.71 11.85 -2.79
CA GLU A 323 -29.66 13.00 -2.83
C GLU A 323 -30.37 13.30 -1.51
N ASN A 324 -30.55 12.30 -0.64
CA ASN A 324 -31.17 12.44 0.69
C ASN A 324 -30.18 12.30 1.85
N ALA A 325 -28.87 12.26 1.59
CA ALA A 325 -27.86 12.17 2.63
C ALA A 325 -27.56 13.55 3.21
N VAL A 326 -27.63 13.66 4.54
CA VAL A 326 -27.10 14.84 5.24
C VAL A 326 -25.59 14.81 5.13
N TYR A 327 -25.02 15.76 4.40
CA TYR A 327 -23.57 15.87 4.25
C TYR A 327 -23.09 17.23 4.75
N MET A 328 -21.91 17.21 5.35
CA MET A 328 -21.25 18.41 5.84
C MET A 328 -19.83 18.42 5.32
N THR A 329 -19.46 19.49 4.62
CA THR A 329 -18.10 19.66 4.11
C THR A 329 -17.20 20.16 5.23
N ASN A 330 -16.31 19.30 5.73
CA ASN A 330 -15.30 19.71 6.68
C ASN A 330 -14.26 20.61 5.98
N ARG A 331 -14.19 21.89 6.38
CA ARG A 331 -13.23 22.88 5.88
C ARG A 331 -11.94 22.97 6.72
N ASN A 332 -11.77 22.11 7.72
CA ASN A 332 -10.59 22.14 8.58
C ASN A 332 -9.35 21.69 7.77
N PRO A 333 -8.34 22.57 7.56
CA PRO A 333 -7.13 22.22 6.82
C PRO A 333 -6.30 21.11 7.49
N ARG A 334 -6.54 20.84 8.78
CA ARG A 334 -5.86 19.80 9.58
C ARG A 334 -6.70 18.54 9.76
N ASN A 335 -7.78 18.38 9.00
CA ASN A 335 -8.67 17.21 9.08
C ASN A 335 -7.92 15.88 8.87
N LEU A 336 -6.89 15.84 8.01
CA LEU A 336 -6.14 14.62 7.74
C LEU A 336 -5.44 14.06 9.00
N GLU A 337 -5.01 14.92 9.92
CA GLU A 337 -4.42 14.52 11.20
C GLU A 337 -5.49 13.89 12.10
N LYS A 338 -6.68 14.49 12.15
CA LYS A 338 -7.82 13.95 12.89
C LYS A 338 -8.30 12.60 12.34
N LEU A 339 -8.24 12.42 11.02
CA LEU A 339 -8.52 11.14 10.33
C LEU A 339 -7.36 10.14 10.45
N ARG A 340 -6.24 10.49 11.09
CA ARG A 340 -5.03 9.67 11.22
C ARG A 340 -4.33 9.33 9.89
N ILE A 341 -4.69 10.00 8.79
CA ILE A 341 -4.09 9.81 7.44
C ILE A 341 -2.83 10.67 7.29
N GLY A 342 -2.89 11.87 7.88
CA GLY A 342 -1.85 12.90 7.82
C GLY A 342 -0.48 12.34 8.21
N TYR A 343 0.56 12.91 7.63
CA TYR A 343 1.93 12.52 7.95
C TYR A 343 2.19 12.72 9.45
N LYS A 344 2.73 11.70 10.11
CA LYS A 344 3.20 11.74 11.49
C LYS A 344 4.69 11.44 11.45
N PRO A 345 5.56 12.26 12.06
CA PRO A 345 6.98 11.95 12.13
C PRO A 345 7.19 10.65 12.91
N ASP A 346 8.13 9.80 12.52
CA ASP A 346 8.45 8.59 13.29
C ASP A 346 9.72 8.77 14.16
N GLY A 347 10.58 9.73 13.80
CA GLY A 347 11.85 10.01 14.50
C GLY A 347 12.82 8.82 14.44
N TYR A 348 13.94 8.93 15.17
CA TYR A 348 14.85 7.79 15.36
C TYR A 348 14.48 7.03 16.63
N HIS A 349 14.50 5.69 16.58
CA HIS A 349 14.12 4.82 17.70
C HIS A 349 14.92 5.05 19.00
N LEU A 350 16.13 5.62 18.89
CA LEU A 350 17.02 5.89 20.02
C LEU A 350 16.89 7.31 20.60
N GLU A 351 16.15 8.21 19.94
CA GLU A 351 15.96 9.58 20.43
C GLU A 351 14.90 9.64 21.53
N LYS A 352 15.29 10.14 22.71
CA LYS A 352 14.37 10.51 23.79
C LYS A 352 14.48 12.01 24.07
N PRO A 353 13.36 12.76 24.15
CA PRO A 353 11.98 12.34 23.91
C PRO A 353 11.69 12.12 22.42
N GLY A 354 10.96 11.05 22.08
CA GLY A 354 10.66 10.70 20.69
C GLY A 354 9.90 11.81 19.94
N ARG A 355 10.12 11.91 18.63
CA ARG A 355 9.50 12.93 17.76
C ARG A 355 8.15 12.51 17.16
N SER A 356 7.60 11.36 17.57
CA SER A 356 6.37 10.83 16.99
C SER A 356 5.11 11.42 17.61
N PHE A 357 4.75 12.62 17.17
CA PHE A 357 3.51 13.30 17.55
C PHE A 357 3.02 14.25 16.45
N TRP A 358 1.70 14.47 16.36
CA TRP A 358 1.17 15.64 15.67
C TRP A 358 1.19 16.84 16.60
N HIS A 359 0.61 16.68 17.78
CA HIS A 359 0.48 17.65 18.86
C HIS A 359 1.13 17.13 20.13
N LYS A 360 1.93 17.96 20.79
CA LYS A 360 2.59 17.64 22.06
C LYS A 360 2.33 18.71 23.11
N LEU A 361 2.00 18.28 24.32
CA LEU A 361 1.85 19.14 25.49
C LEU A 361 3.22 19.46 26.10
N GLU A 362 3.51 20.75 26.27
CA GLU A 362 4.67 21.24 27.01
C GLU A 362 4.24 22.21 28.09
N VAL A 363 4.65 21.96 29.33
CA VAL A 363 4.34 22.80 30.49
C VAL A 363 5.63 23.42 31.02
N ASN A 364 5.72 24.74 30.91
CA ASN A 364 6.87 25.52 31.36
C ASN A 364 6.53 26.23 32.68
N ILE A 365 7.32 25.96 33.72
CA ILE A 365 7.16 26.57 35.04
C ILE A 365 8.26 27.62 35.21
N SER A 366 7.89 28.90 35.06
CA SER A 366 8.76 30.03 35.36
C SER A 366 8.83 30.30 36.86
N GLY A 367 9.74 31.21 37.27
CA GLY A 367 9.83 31.69 38.65
C GLY A 367 8.51 32.27 39.16
N ARG A 368 7.78 33.00 38.29
CA ARG A 368 6.55 33.74 38.65
C ARG A 368 5.26 33.18 38.05
N TYR A 369 5.32 32.49 36.92
CA TYR A 369 4.15 32.06 36.15
C TYR A 369 4.28 30.61 35.69
N VAL A 370 3.15 30.04 35.29
CA VAL A 370 3.06 28.71 34.69
C VAL A 370 2.39 28.88 33.33
N SER A 371 3.03 28.33 32.30
CA SER A 371 2.53 28.35 30.92
C SER A 371 2.45 26.93 30.40
N ALA A 372 1.39 26.63 29.66
CA ALA A 372 1.19 25.38 28.97
C ALA A 372 0.95 25.66 27.49
N GLU A 373 1.63 24.91 26.63
CA GLU A 373 1.59 25.05 25.18
C GLU A 373 1.34 23.69 24.52
N VAL A 374 0.54 23.69 23.47
CA VAL A 374 0.36 22.56 22.56
C VAL A 374 1.16 22.85 21.30
N LYS A 375 2.25 22.12 21.10
CA LYS A 375 3.14 22.28 19.95
C LYS A 375 2.81 21.27 18.86
N HIS A 376 2.61 21.78 17.65
CA HIS A 376 2.57 21.00 16.44
C HIS A 376 3.99 20.73 15.93
N PHE A 377 4.23 19.57 15.31
CA PHE A 377 5.56 19.19 14.85
C PHE A 377 6.17 20.13 13.79
N GLU A 378 5.35 20.75 12.93
CA GLU A 378 5.82 21.71 11.90
C GLU A 378 5.68 23.18 12.33
N ASN A 379 4.57 23.54 12.97
CA ASN A 379 4.17 24.94 13.15
C ASN A 379 4.59 25.50 14.51
N GLY A 380 5.15 24.68 15.39
CA GLY A 380 5.44 25.06 16.76
C GLY A 380 4.15 25.26 17.59
N PRO A 381 4.10 26.24 18.52
CA PRO A 381 2.99 26.38 19.47
C PRO A 381 1.70 26.84 18.76
N VAL A 382 0.69 25.97 18.72
CA VAL A 382 -0.63 26.24 18.11
C VAL A 382 -1.60 26.80 19.14
N ILE A 383 -1.59 26.25 20.35
CA ILE A 383 -2.41 26.72 21.46
C ILE A 383 -1.50 26.98 22.64
N SER A 384 -1.64 28.14 23.27
CA SER A 384 -0.95 28.48 24.50
C SER A 384 -1.95 28.93 25.56
N ALA A 385 -1.62 28.71 26.82
CA ALA A 385 -2.32 29.28 27.97
C ALA A 385 -1.29 29.59 29.05
N SER A 386 -1.37 30.76 29.68
CA SER A 386 -0.43 31.13 30.75
C SER A 386 -1.10 31.85 31.90
N THR A 387 -0.65 31.59 33.13
CA THR A 387 -1.07 32.36 34.31
C THR A 387 -0.55 33.80 34.30
N ALA A 388 0.28 34.16 33.31
CA ALA A 388 0.65 35.55 33.02
C ALA A 388 -0.48 36.32 32.29
N GLU A 389 -1.38 35.63 31.59
CA GLU A 389 -2.50 36.26 30.90
C GLU A 389 -3.40 36.99 31.89
N TRP A 390 -3.72 38.25 31.60
CA TRP A 390 -4.48 39.11 32.51
C TRP A 390 -5.83 38.50 32.91
N ALA A 391 -6.54 37.89 31.96
CA ALA A 391 -7.85 37.28 32.19
C ALA A 391 -7.78 36.12 33.20
N ILE A 392 -6.74 35.29 33.12
CA ILE A 392 -6.53 34.17 34.05
C ILE A 392 -6.00 34.71 35.39
N LYS A 393 -5.01 35.60 35.34
CA LYS A 393 -4.34 36.16 36.51
C LYS A 393 -5.30 36.90 37.45
N LYS A 394 -6.28 37.64 36.91
CA LYS A 394 -7.28 38.35 37.72
C LYS A 394 -8.15 37.40 38.57
N GLN A 395 -8.34 36.17 38.11
CA GLN A 395 -9.15 35.15 38.77
C GLN A 395 -8.33 34.24 39.71
N LEU A 396 -7.01 34.45 39.79
CA LEU A 396 -6.11 33.63 40.61
C LEU A 396 -5.62 34.42 41.82
N PHE A 397 -5.70 33.80 43.00
CA PHE A 397 -5.10 34.34 44.22
C PHE A 397 -3.57 34.29 44.16
N LYS A 398 -3.00 33.19 43.65
CA LYS A 398 -1.56 33.01 43.39
C LYS A 398 -1.37 32.40 42.01
N THR A 399 -0.23 32.68 41.37
CA THR A 399 0.04 32.28 39.97
C THR A 399 0.71 30.90 39.83
N LYS A 400 0.98 30.21 40.96
CA LYS A 400 1.74 28.94 41.03
C LYS A 400 1.21 27.96 42.08
N ASP A 401 0.09 28.27 42.71
CA ASP A 401 -0.56 27.34 43.63
C ASP A 401 -1.27 26.21 42.87
N THR A 402 -1.80 25.24 43.59
CA THR A 402 -2.49 24.09 42.97
C THR A 402 -3.73 24.53 42.18
N ALA A 403 -4.43 25.57 42.65
CA ALA A 403 -5.60 26.13 41.97
C ALA A 403 -5.22 26.75 40.61
N ALA A 404 -4.07 27.43 40.52
CA ALA A 404 -3.54 27.96 39.26
C ALA A 404 -3.31 26.88 38.23
N PHE A 405 -2.74 25.73 38.60
CA PHE A 405 -2.56 24.60 37.68
C PHE A 405 -3.91 24.03 37.21
N VAL A 406 -4.86 23.82 38.12
CA VAL A 406 -6.19 23.27 37.77
C VAL A 406 -6.96 24.23 36.84
N ASN A 407 -6.97 25.52 37.14
CA ASN A 407 -7.66 26.50 36.31
C ASN A 407 -6.96 26.71 34.97
N LEU A 408 -5.63 26.70 34.94
CA LEU A 408 -4.86 26.74 33.68
C LEU A 408 -5.19 25.52 32.81
N ALA A 409 -5.26 24.32 33.39
CA ALA A 409 -5.65 23.10 32.69
C ALA A 409 -7.06 23.21 32.08
N ARG A 410 -8.03 23.74 32.82
CA ARG A 410 -9.40 23.98 32.31
C ARG A 410 -9.41 24.93 31.12
N VAL A 411 -8.68 26.04 31.21
CA VAL A 411 -8.60 27.02 30.11
C VAL A 411 -7.93 26.40 28.90
N LEU A 412 -6.82 25.68 29.09
CA LEU A 412 -6.13 25.01 27.99
C LEU A 412 -7.03 23.97 27.32
N ALA A 413 -7.66 23.09 28.10
CA ALA A 413 -8.54 22.06 27.57
C ALA A 413 -9.71 22.67 26.79
N ASN A 414 -10.32 23.75 27.30
CA ASN A 414 -11.38 24.45 26.59
C ASN A 414 -10.88 25.06 25.27
N ARG A 415 -9.71 25.70 25.26
CA ARG A 415 -9.08 26.20 24.02
C ARG A 415 -8.83 25.08 23.01
N CYS A 416 -8.35 23.92 23.47
CA CYS A 416 -8.14 22.75 22.63
C CYS A 416 -9.45 22.25 22.00
N GLN A 417 -10.53 22.12 22.80
CA GLN A 417 -11.84 21.70 22.31
C GLN A 417 -12.42 22.67 21.27
N GLN A 418 -12.35 23.98 21.54
CA GLN A 418 -12.81 25.01 20.60
C GLN A 418 -12.01 24.98 19.29
N SER A 419 -10.75 24.57 19.34
CA SER A 419 -9.87 24.43 18.18
C SER A 419 -9.96 23.06 17.51
N GLY A 420 -10.78 22.14 18.04
CA GLY A 420 -10.93 20.76 17.53
C GLY A 420 -9.76 19.83 17.84
N ILE A 421 -8.85 20.19 18.76
CA ILE A 421 -7.75 19.34 19.21
C ILE A 421 -8.22 18.52 20.41
N THR A 422 -8.49 17.24 20.19
CA THR A 422 -8.98 16.32 21.23
C THR A 422 -7.89 15.38 21.77
N GLU A 423 -6.80 15.22 21.03
CA GLU A 423 -5.71 14.27 21.34
C GLU A 423 -4.37 15.01 21.24
N MET A 424 -3.47 14.77 22.18
CA MET A 424 -2.09 15.26 22.16
C MET A 424 -1.17 14.35 22.96
N LEU A 425 0.12 14.31 22.63
CA LEU A 425 1.12 13.53 23.34
C LEU A 425 1.58 14.26 24.60
N CYS A 426 1.55 13.57 25.75
CA CYS A 426 2.20 14.03 26.97
C CYS A 426 3.43 13.17 27.30
N THR A 427 4.60 13.79 27.42
CA THR A 427 5.86 13.11 27.85
C THR A 427 6.23 13.44 29.29
N ILE A 428 5.37 14.15 30.02
CA ILE A 428 5.67 14.62 31.38
C ILE A 428 5.34 13.52 32.39
N GLU A 429 6.36 12.99 33.06
CA GLU A 429 6.20 12.06 34.18
C GLU A 429 5.86 12.85 35.46
N ALA A 430 4.59 12.86 35.85
CA ALA A 430 4.13 13.59 37.03
C ALA A 430 4.15 12.72 38.30
N VAL A 431 4.70 13.26 39.39
CA VAL A 431 4.65 12.62 40.72
C VAL A 431 3.19 12.50 41.18
N PRO A 432 2.75 11.32 41.69
CA PRO A 432 1.39 11.13 42.20
C PRO A 432 1.02 12.17 43.26
N GLY A 433 -0.13 12.82 43.09
CA GLY A 433 -0.61 13.87 44.01
C GLY A 433 0.06 15.25 43.84
N GLY A 434 1.08 15.36 42.98
CA GLY A 434 1.73 16.63 42.65
C GLY A 434 0.84 17.61 41.88
N LYS A 435 1.29 18.87 41.78
CA LYS A 435 0.56 19.93 41.05
C LYS A 435 0.38 19.60 39.57
N LEU A 436 1.41 19.04 38.94
CA LEU A 436 1.38 18.60 37.55
C LEU A 436 0.44 17.40 37.34
N HIS A 437 0.36 16.47 38.29
CA HIS A 437 -0.58 15.36 38.19
C HIS A 437 -2.03 15.85 38.20
N LYS A 438 -2.35 16.81 39.09
CA LYS A 438 -3.68 17.46 39.11
C LYS A 438 -3.96 18.22 37.81
N PHE A 439 -2.96 18.90 37.24
CA PHE A 439 -3.07 19.53 35.93
C PHE A 439 -3.46 18.53 34.84
N LEU A 440 -2.71 17.44 34.69
CA LEU A 440 -2.95 16.43 33.65
C LEU A 440 -4.33 15.77 33.82
N LYS A 441 -4.68 15.39 35.06
CA LYS A 441 -5.99 14.83 35.38
C LYS A 441 -7.13 15.78 34.98
N THR A 442 -6.99 17.08 35.27
CA THR A 442 -8.00 18.06 34.87
C THR A 442 -8.09 18.23 33.35
N VAL A 443 -6.99 18.11 32.60
CA VAL A 443 -7.05 18.14 31.12
C VAL A 443 -7.85 16.95 30.59
N GLU A 444 -7.63 15.75 31.13
CA GLU A 444 -8.37 14.54 30.76
C GLU A 444 -9.86 14.62 31.12
N GLU A 445 -10.19 15.11 32.32
CA GLU A 445 -11.58 15.33 32.76
C GLU A 445 -12.34 16.32 31.87
N ASN A 446 -11.64 17.23 31.19
CA ASN A 446 -12.22 18.19 30.24
C ASN A 446 -12.19 17.68 28.78
N GLY A 447 -12.07 16.36 28.59
CA GLY A 447 -12.30 15.68 27.32
C GLY A 447 -11.11 15.65 26.36
N VAL A 448 -9.90 15.97 26.82
CA VAL A 448 -8.69 15.94 25.99
C VAL A 448 -7.82 14.75 26.39
N VAL A 449 -7.57 13.85 25.45
CA VAL A 449 -6.80 12.62 25.67
C VAL A 449 -5.30 12.92 25.53
N LEU A 450 -4.52 12.59 26.56
CA LEU A 450 -3.07 12.86 26.63
C LEU A 450 -2.20 11.81 25.91
N LYS A 451 -2.82 11.01 25.04
CA LYS A 451 -2.20 10.01 24.18
C LYS A 451 -2.78 10.15 22.79
N GLU A 452 -1.91 10.34 21.80
CA GLU A 452 -2.34 10.33 20.40
C GLU A 452 -2.44 8.91 19.87
N ALA A 453 -3.42 8.68 19.00
CA ALA A 453 -3.48 7.47 18.21
C ALA A 453 -2.29 7.35 17.23
N PRO A 454 -1.90 6.12 16.85
CA PRO A 454 -0.95 5.91 15.77
C PRO A 454 -1.53 6.34 14.42
N ARG A 455 -0.65 6.66 13.47
CA ARG A 455 -1.04 6.95 12.08
C ARG A 455 -1.66 5.71 11.44
N TYR A 456 -2.78 5.87 10.74
CA TYR A 456 -3.37 4.80 9.96
C TYR A 456 -2.52 4.56 8.71
N ILE A 457 -1.99 3.34 8.59
CA ILE A 457 -1.29 2.88 7.40
C ILE A 457 -2.24 1.94 6.66
N HIS A 458 -2.43 2.20 5.37
CA HIS A 458 -3.31 1.37 4.57
C HIS A 458 -2.75 -0.06 4.52
N PRO A 459 -3.51 -1.08 4.95
CA PRO A 459 -3.03 -2.45 4.93
C PRO A 459 -2.78 -2.87 3.48
N LYS A 460 -1.70 -3.58 3.28
CA LYS A 460 -1.32 -4.17 2.00
C LYS A 460 -2.10 -5.47 1.80
N PRO A 461 -2.27 -5.96 0.56
CA PRO A 461 -3.07 -7.16 0.29
C PRO A 461 -2.64 -8.41 1.08
N TRP A 462 -1.36 -8.47 1.49
CA TRP A 462 -0.75 -9.57 2.23
C TRP A 462 -0.74 -9.39 3.75
N ASP A 463 -1.24 -8.27 4.28
CA ASP A 463 -1.32 -8.07 5.73
C ASP A 463 -2.48 -8.93 6.28
N ALA A 464 -2.18 -9.75 7.28
CA ALA A 464 -3.14 -10.67 7.89
C ALA A 464 -4.25 -9.93 8.65
N GLU A 465 -3.89 -8.79 9.27
CA GLU A 465 -4.80 -7.95 10.03
C GLU A 465 -5.10 -6.67 9.24
N ARG A 466 -6.38 -6.33 9.12
CA ARG A 466 -6.85 -5.11 8.45
C ARG A 466 -7.48 -4.20 9.50
N PRO A 467 -6.76 -3.18 9.98
CA PRO A 467 -7.32 -2.25 10.96
C PRO A 467 -8.50 -1.50 10.34
N GLU A 468 -9.54 -1.32 11.14
CA GLU A 468 -10.70 -0.52 10.78
C GLU A 468 -10.30 0.91 10.44
N LYS A 469 -11.00 1.49 9.46
CA LYS A 469 -10.68 2.84 9.02
C LYS A 469 -11.16 3.83 10.07
N PRO A 470 -10.27 4.72 10.56
CA PRO A 470 -10.59 5.71 11.60
C PRO A 470 -11.82 6.59 11.39
N TRP A 471 -12.22 6.74 10.13
CA TRP A 471 -13.24 7.67 9.68
C TRP A 471 -14.51 6.96 9.21
N GLU A 472 -14.52 5.63 9.22
CA GLU A 472 -15.74 4.85 9.04
C GLU A 472 -16.30 4.64 10.45
N ILE A 473 -17.37 5.36 10.77
CA ILE A 473 -18.12 5.17 12.02
C ILE A 473 -19.15 4.09 11.71
N LEU A 474 -18.99 2.91 12.28
CA LEU A 474 -19.97 1.85 12.20
C LEU A 474 -21.04 2.06 13.27
N GLU A 475 -22.21 1.45 13.10
CA GLU A 475 -23.31 1.56 14.09
C GLU A 475 -22.88 1.08 15.48
N GLU A 476 -21.91 0.16 15.53
CA GLU A 476 -21.31 -0.39 16.75
C GLU A 476 -20.44 0.64 17.51
N ASP A 477 -19.90 1.65 16.82
CA ASP A 477 -19.08 2.72 17.40
C ASP A 477 -19.92 3.82 18.06
N LEU A 478 -21.20 3.90 17.71
CA LEU A 478 -22.15 4.82 18.34
C LEU A 478 -22.45 4.30 19.74
N LYS A 479 -21.66 4.74 20.73
CA LYS A 479 -22.02 4.58 22.13
C LYS A 479 -23.38 5.22 22.33
N THR A 480 -24.44 4.40 22.43
CA THR A 480 -25.75 4.87 22.88
C THR A 480 -25.52 5.65 24.17
N PRO A 481 -25.94 6.92 24.26
CA PRO A 481 -25.78 7.68 25.48
C PRO A 481 -26.47 6.87 26.57
N ALA A 482 -25.71 6.46 27.59
CA ALA A 482 -26.28 5.80 28.75
C ALA A 482 -27.45 6.66 29.23
N SER A 483 -28.66 6.10 29.20
CA SER A 483 -29.86 6.78 29.66
C SER A 483 -29.57 7.30 31.07
N LYS A 484 -29.52 8.62 31.21
CA LYS A 484 -29.45 9.27 32.52
C LYS A 484 -30.78 9.15 33.23
#